data_AF-A0A7C7U6W7-F1
#
_entry.id   AF-A0A7C7U6W7-F1
#
_cell.length_a   1.000
_cell.length_b   1.000
_cell.length_c   1.000
_cell.angle_alpha   90.00
_cell.angle_beta   90.00
_cell.angle_gamma   90.00
#
_symmetry.space_group_name_H-M   'P 1'
#
loop_
_entity.id
_entity.type
_entity.pdbx_description
1 polymer ?
#
loop_
_entity_poly.entity_id
_entity_poly.type
_entity_poly.pdbx_seq_one_letter_code
_entity_poly.pdbx_strand_id
1 'polypeptide(L)' 'MTAAVKIANVNHFFGAGEMRKQVLTGISCEIEAGEIVILTGPSGSGK' A
#
# COMPACT_ATOMS: atom_id res chain seq x y z
N MET A 1 -18.44 -13.72 -0.45
CA MET A 1 -18.20 -12.52 -1.27
C MET A 1 -16.70 -12.38 -1.45
N THR A 2 -16.23 -11.99 -2.63
CA THR A 2 -14.80 -11.88 -2.95
C THR A 2 -14.50 -10.42 -3.22
N ALA A 3 -13.58 -9.83 -2.45
CA ALA A 3 -13.16 -8.46 -2.67
C ALA A 3 -12.66 -8.26 -4.11
N ALA A 4 -13.00 -7.13 -4.72
CA ALA A 4 -12.58 -6.78 -6.07
C ALA A 4 -11.09 -6.41 -6.12
N VAL A 5 -10.58 -5.79 -5.05
CA VAL A 5 -9.15 -5.56 -4.82
C VAL A 5 -8.79 -6.11 -3.44
N LYS A 6 -7.68 -6.83 -3.35
CA LYS A 6 -7.13 -7.32 -2.08
C LYS A 6 -5.62 -7.21 -2.08
N ILE A 7 -5.09 -6.47 -1.12
CA ILE A 7 -3.67 -6.42 -0.79
C ILE A 7 -3.48 -6.85 0.67
N ALA A 8 -2.44 -7.64 0.93
CA ALA A 8 -2.14 -8.15 2.26
C ALA A 8 -0.66 -8.04 2.54
N ASN A 9 -0.32 -7.42 3.67
CA ASN A 9 1.04 -7.29 4.20
C ASN A 9 2.05 -6.76 3.17
N VAL A 10 1.64 -5.79 2.35
CA VAL A 10 2.50 -5.20 1.33
C VAL A 10 3.61 -4.41 1.99
N ASN A 11 4.84 -4.75 1.62
CA ASN A 11 6.05 -4.04 2.00
C ASN A 11 6.81 -3.66 0.73
N HIS A 12 7.37 -2.46 0.70
CA HIS A 12 8.13 -2.00 -0.45
C HIS A 12 9.34 -1.19 -0.02
N PHE A 13 10.44 -1.34 -0.75
CA PHE A 13 11.73 -0.74 -0.45
C PHE A 13 12.36 -0.21 -1.73
N PHE A 14 12.96 0.97 -1.64
CA PHE A 14 13.83 1.52 -2.68
C PHE A 14 15.29 1.44 -2.25
N GLY A 15 16.19 1.46 -3.24
CA GLY A 15 17.63 1.38 -3.01
C GLY A 15 18.11 -0.04 -2.64
N ALA A 16 19.41 -0.16 -2.38
CA ALA A 16 20.08 -1.42 -2.05
C ALA A 16 21.18 -1.19 -1.01
N GLY A 17 21.61 -2.27 -0.35
CA GLY A 17 22.64 -2.23 0.69
C GLY A 17 22.27 -1.27 1.83
N GLU A 18 23.24 -0.46 2.26
CA GLU A 18 23.05 0.55 3.31
C GLU A 18 22.05 1.66 2.92
N MET A 19 21.84 1.88 1.63
CA MET A 19 20.91 2.89 1.11
C MET A 19 19.48 2.34 0.93
N ARG A 20 19.21 1.11 1.37
CA ARG A 20 17.88 0.50 1.27
C ARG A 20 16.92 1.16 2.26
N LYS A 21 15.84 1.75 1.76
CA LYS A 21 14.82 2.42 2.55
C LYS A 21 13.46 1.78 2.36
N GLN A 22 12.79 1.45 3.47
CA GLN A 22 11.39 1.01 3.44
C GLN A 22 10.46 2.19 3.24
N VAL A 23 9.49 2.04 2.32
CA VAL A 23 8.50 3.07 2.02
C VAL A 23 7.07 2.60 2.22
N LEU A 24 6.79 1.31 2.08
CA LEU A 24 5.52 0.70 2.50
C LEU A 24 5.79 -0.31 3.60
N THR A 25 5.00 -0.25 4.68
CA THR A 25 5.21 -1.06 5.89
C THR A 25 3.93 -1.81 6.23
N GLY A 26 3.87 -3.08 5.82
CA GLY A 26 2.79 -4.01 6.19
C GLY A 26 1.38 -3.57 5.81
N ILE A 27 1.19 -2.93 4.65
CA ILE A 27 -0.11 -2.39 4.26
C ILE A 27 -1.06 -3.51 3.82
N SER A 28 -2.28 -3.52 4.36
CA SER A 28 -3.36 -4.43 3.98
C SER A 28 -4.63 -3.63 3.73
N CYS A 29 -5.37 -3.99 2.69
CA CYS A 29 -6.61 -3.33 2.27
C CYS A 29 -7.43 -4.28 1.40
N GLU A 30 -8.75 -4.28 1.61
CA GLU A 30 -9.73 -4.95 0.77
C GLU A 30 -10.71 -3.88 0.28
N ILE A 31 -11.07 -3.94 -1.01
CA ILE A 31 -12.03 -3.03 -1.64
C ILE A 31 -13.08 -3.88 -2.34
N GLU A 32 -14.34 -3.65 -2.01
CA GLU A 32 -15.47 -4.39 -2.56
C GLU A 32 -15.92 -3.85 -3.92
N ALA A 33 -16.63 -4.68 -4.68
CA ALA A 33 -17.17 -4.25 -5.97
C ALA A 33 -18.18 -3.10 -5.82
N GLY A 34 -17.91 -1.98 -6.48
CA GLY A 34 -18.74 -0.76 -6.42
C GLY A 34 -18.38 0.20 -5.29
N GLU A 35 -17.38 -0.13 -4.46
CA GLU A 35 -16.87 0.77 -3.42
C GLU A 35 -16.01 1.88 -4.02
N ILE A 36 -16.21 3.12 -3.56
CA ILE A 36 -15.39 4.28 -3.92
C ILE A 36 -14.49 4.61 -2.74
N VAL A 37 -13.18 4.41 -2.91
CA VAL A 37 -12.17 4.64 -1.87
C VAL A 37 -11.27 5.81 -2.28
N ILE A 38 -10.99 6.71 -1.34
CA ILE A 38 -10.01 7.80 -1.52
C ILE A 38 -8.82 7.52 -0.61
N LEU A 39 -7.63 7.39 -1.19
CA LEU A 39 -6.37 7.30 -0.46
C LEU A 39 -5.69 8.69 -0.41
N THR A 40 -5.65 9.31 0.77
CA THR A 40 -5.13 10.68 0.97
C THR A 40 -4.00 10.75 2.00
N GLY A 41 -3.19 11.83 1.94
CA GLY A 41 -2.02 12.05 2.80
C GLY A 41 -0.92 12.91 2.16
N PRO A 42 0.14 13.26 2.90
CA PRO A 42 1.16 14.22 2.46
C PRO A 42 2.05 13.68 1.34
N SER A 43 2.77 14.56 0.65
CA SER A 43 3.77 14.15 -0.35
C SER A 43 4.80 13.21 0.28
N GLY A 44 5.16 12.13 -0.43
CA GLY A 44 6.13 11.13 0.02
C GLY A 44 5.61 10.05 0.99
N SER A 45 4.31 10.02 1.33
CA SER A 45 3.76 9.07 2.31
C SER A 45 3.52 7.64 1.78
N GLY A 46 3.80 7.35 0.52
CA GLY A 46 3.57 6.01 -0.06
C GLY A 46 2.10 5.66 -0.31
N LYS A 47 1.27 6.68 -0.55
CA LYS A 47 -0.08 6.47 -1.11
C LYS A 47 0.01 6.03 -2.55
#